data_AF-A0A1E5MJ10-F1
#
_entry.id   AF-A0A1E5MJ10-F1
#
_cell.length_a   1.000
_cell.length_b   1.000
_cell.length_c   1.000
_cell.angle_alpha   90.00
_cell.angle_beta   90.00
_cell.angle_gamma   90.00
#
_symmetry.space_group_name_H-M   'P 1'
#
loop_
_entity.id
_entity.type
_entity.pdbx_description
1 polymer ?
#
loop_
_entity_poly.entity_id
_entity_poly.type
_entity_poly.pdbx_seq_one_letter_code
_entity_poly.pdbx_strand_id
1 'polypeptide(L)'
;MSDQQPSSKSLPTRIRDAVAAVRRSASRRPVPWIAGGLAGVLVLGSGGAVAVAAATMPSRGSAAPTVAASTSSAPVTPRASGTPSATPTPDARAVPADPAGPSALRTCTIDSAASAAGLGDFEGFVMDAATGETLFSRKGTEAAQTGSVMKTLTSATALAVLGGDHRIPTTVTKEADDTIALVGHGDATLSAGNGTVYPGAPTLAQLAQQVKAELGDAPVTTIVADDSYWDDADAWDPTWPETERTIGYQPRVTALMVDGDRANPAAATSPRSTDPVGRAGAAFRTALAAAGVVGAGNAQVVHRATTSSDTIASVSSQPVSTLIGQMIPNSDNTLAEMLARVSSRESGAGGSAASLTGVYQKALAGYGLDPAGIVIRDGSGESASNAVSPAFVAHLMVQVAAGAKGLGVLAESLPVAGVSGTLSSRFKGANAVARGKVHAKTGWIDSANTLGGYIDAADGTRLTFAFYAIGSSRAAALPALDAVTAATYSCGGSLTSS
;
A
#
# COMPACT_ATOMS: atom_id res chain seq x y z
N MET A 1 -45.08 -22.87 15.73
CA MET A 1 -44.61 -24.08 15.01
C MET A 1 -43.14 -24.25 15.34
N SER A 2 -42.73 -25.40 15.86
CA SER A 2 -41.32 -25.70 16.11
C SER A 2 -40.66 -26.16 14.81
N ASP A 3 -39.44 -25.73 14.56
CA ASP A 3 -38.59 -26.30 13.51
C ASP A 3 -37.31 -26.88 14.14
N GLN A 4 -36.89 -28.07 13.69
CA GLN A 4 -35.88 -28.87 14.37
C GLN A 4 -34.49 -28.73 13.73
N GLN A 5 -33.45 -28.56 14.55
CA GLN A 5 -32.08 -28.81 14.10
C GLN A 5 -31.87 -30.31 13.80
N PRO A 6 -31.21 -30.67 12.68
CA PRO A 6 -30.95 -32.07 12.34
C PRO A 6 -29.88 -32.69 13.25
N SER A 7 -30.14 -33.92 13.72
CA SER A 7 -29.23 -34.63 14.62
C SER A 7 -27.95 -35.14 13.91
N SER A 8 -26.86 -35.29 14.68
CA SER A 8 -25.52 -35.71 14.22
C SER A 8 -25.41 -37.12 13.60
N LYS A 9 -26.52 -37.86 13.48
CA LYS A 9 -26.56 -39.22 12.92
C LYS A 9 -26.49 -39.27 11.38
N SER A 10 -26.75 -38.17 10.67
CA SER A 10 -26.83 -38.12 9.19
C SER A 10 -25.50 -37.96 8.42
N LEU A 11 -24.37 -37.72 9.10
CA LEU A 11 -23.08 -37.50 8.43
C LEU A 11 -22.36 -38.82 8.05
N PRO A 12 -21.87 -38.96 6.80
CA PRO A 12 -21.09 -40.12 6.35
C PRO A 12 -19.83 -40.38 7.20
N THR A 13 -19.53 -41.66 7.45
CA THR A 13 -18.47 -42.11 8.37
C THR A 13 -17.10 -41.46 8.11
N ARG A 14 -16.70 -41.31 6.84
CA ARG A 14 -15.42 -40.69 6.44
C ARG A 14 -15.24 -39.26 6.97
N ILE A 15 -16.33 -38.51 7.17
CA ILE A 15 -16.27 -37.13 7.70
C ILE A 15 -16.05 -37.14 9.22
N ARG A 16 -16.64 -38.10 9.94
CA ARG A 16 -16.40 -38.27 11.40
C ARG A 16 -14.93 -38.60 11.69
N ASP A 17 -14.35 -39.48 10.88
CA ASP A 17 -12.95 -39.90 11.05
C ASP A 17 -11.96 -38.76 10.76
N ALA A 18 -12.23 -37.94 9.73
CA ALA A 18 -11.44 -36.74 9.44
C ALA A 18 -11.47 -35.72 10.60
N VAL A 19 -12.65 -35.43 11.16
CA VAL A 19 -12.80 -34.52 12.31
C VAL A 19 -12.11 -35.07 13.56
N ALA A 20 -12.14 -36.39 13.77
CA ALA A 20 -11.45 -37.05 14.88
C ALA A 20 -9.92 -37.15 14.70
N ALA A 21 -9.40 -37.03 13.47
CA ALA A 21 -7.97 -36.92 13.19
C ALA A 21 -7.44 -35.51 13.49
N VAL A 22 -8.16 -34.46 13.03
CA VAL A 22 -7.79 -33.06 13.26
C VAL A 22 -7.71 -32.74 14.77
N ARG A 23 -8.69 -33.19 15.57
CA ARG A 23 -8.68 -33.01 17.04
C ARG A 23 -7.50 -33.68 17.76
N ARG A 24 -6.87 -34.70 17.17
CA ARG A 24 -5.71 -35.39 17.76
C ARG A 24 -4.36 -34.79 17.35
N SER A 25 -4.32 -33.97 16.30
CA SER A 25 -3.11 -33.25 15.89
C SER A 25 -2.84 -31.99 16.75
N ALA A 26 -3.91 -31.32 17.22
CA ALA A 26 -3.82 -30.02 17.88
C ALA A 26 -3.33 -30.05 19.35
N SER A 27 -3.21 -31.22 20.01
CA SER A 27 -3.03 -31.31 21.46
C SER A 27 -1.60 -31.55 21.96
N ARG A 28 -0.58 -31.54 21.09
CA ARG A 28 0.81 -31.85 21.49
C ARG A 28 1.90 -31.13 20.67
N ARG A 29 2.21 -29.86 20.99
CA ARG A 29 3.60 -29.31 21.04
C ARG A 29 3.68 -28.11 22.00
N PRO A 30 4.64 -28.06 22.95
CA PRO A 30 4.88 -26.89 23.79
C PRO A 30 5.71 -25.83 23.05
N VAL A 31 5.50 -24.55 23.40
CA VAL A 31 6.27 -23.41 22.90
C VAL A 31 7.36 -23.05 23.93
N PRO A 32 8.66 -23.05 23.58
CA PRO A 32 9.70 -22.51 24.45
C PRO A 32 9.73 -20.98 24.35
N TRP A 33 9.67 -20.32 25.51
CA TRP A 33 9.91 -18.88 25.64
C TRP A 33 11.41 -18.59 25.58
N ILE A 34 11.80 -17.54 24.85
CA ILE A 34 13.12 -16.90 25.03
C ILE A 34 12.87 -15.40 25.17
N ALA A 35 13.38 -14.84 26.27
CA ALA A 35 13.33 -13.42 26.57
C ALA A 35 14.72 -12.78 26.42
N GLY A 36 14.74 -11.49 26.08
CA GLY A 36 15.93 -10.66 25.98
C GLY A 36 15.75 -9.58 24.90
N GLY A 37 16.10 -8.32 25.12
CA GLY A 37 16.56 -7.67 26.35
C GLY A 37 16.87 -6.21 26.02
N LEU A 38 16.34 -5.26 26.80
CA LEU A 38 16.59 -3.84 26.57
C LEU A 38 18.03 -3.46 26.95
N ALA A 39 18.66 -2.66 26.10
CA ALA A 39 19.79 -1.80 26.48
C ALA A 39 19.62 -0.45 25.76
N GLY A 40 19.36 0.61 26.54
CA GLY A 40 19.33 1.98 26.03
C GLY A 40 20.70 2.63 26.10
N VAL A 41 20.95 3.62 25.25
CA VAL A 41 22.06 4.57 25.40
C VAL A 41 21.49 5.98 25.33
N LEU A 42 21.78 6.75 26.38
CA LEU A 42 21.33 8.12 26.57
C LEU A 42 22.60 8.97 26.73
N VAL A 43 22.82 9.94 25.84
CA VAL A 43 23.94 10.90 25.95
C VAL A 43 23.38 12.31 25.78
N LEU A 44 23.70 13.17 26.75
CA LEU A 44 23.28 14.56 26.86
C LEU A 44 24.51 15.48 26.93
N GLY A 45 24.40 16.66 26.31
CA GLY A 45 25.29 17.82 26.49
C GLY A 45 26.32 18.06 25.37
N SER A 46 26.75 19.31 25.10
CA SER A 46 26.28 20.63 25.59
C SER A 46 26.98 21.80 24.86
N GLY A 47 26.26 22.93 24.63
CA GLY A 47 26.78 24.22 24.09
C GLY A 47 27.15 24.22 22.59
N GLY A 48 27.12 25.30 21.79
CA GLY A 48 26.75 26.71 21.95
C GLY A 48 27.18 27.50 20.66
N ALA A 49 26.84 28.77 20.38
CA ALA A 49 25.93 29.72 21.02
C ALA A 49 25.63 30.93 20.08
N VAL A 50 24.47 31.60 20.27
CA VAL A 50 24.11 33.02 19.93
C VAL A 50 24.61 33.69 18.63
N ALA A 51 23.67 34.14 17.78
CA ALA A 51 23.68 35.48 17.17
C ALA A 51 22.27 35.89 16.66
N VAL A 52 21.90 37.16 16.86
CA VAL A 52 20.59 37.75 16.48
C VAL A 52 20.80 38.87 15.46
N ALA A 53 19.97 38.93 14.42
CA ALA A 53 19.69 40.17 13.68
C ALA A 53 18.31 40.09 13.00
N ALA A 54 17.53 41.17 13.11
CA ALA A 54 16.19 41.32 12.54
C ALA A 54 16.05 42.72 11.86
N ALA A 55 14.83 43.05 11.41
CA ALA A 55 14.40 44.31 10.77
C ALA A 55 14.78 44.42 9.27
N THR A 56 13.86 44.20 8.30
CA THR A 56 12.65 44.96 7.88
C THR A 56 12.91 46.20 7.02
N MET A 57 12.23 46.25 5.87
CA MET A 57 12.18 47.37 4.91
C MET A 57 11.52 48.64 5.48
N PRO A 58 11.63 49.79 4.79
CA PRO A 58 10.41 50.38 4.23
C PRO A 58 10.56 50.91 2.78
N SER A 59 9.50 51.55 2.25
CA SER A 59 9.21 51.71 0.81
C SER A 59 8.80 53.14 0.39
N ARG A 60 8.55 53.32 -0.93
CA ARG A 60 7.97 54.48 -1.67
C ARG A 60 8.96 55.61 -2.04
N GLY A 61 8.88 56.24 -3.22
CA GLY A 61 8.01 55.96 -4.39
C GLY A 61 8.05 57.04 -5.50
N SER A 62 7.34 56.75 -6.61
CA SER A 62 6.76 57.66 -7.63
C SER A 62 7.62 58.67 -8.43
N ALA A 63 7.63 58.52 -9.77
CA ALA A 63 7.32 59.59 -10.76
C ALA A 63 6.99 58.99 -12.15
N ALA A 64 6.32 59.77 -13.01
CA ALA A 64 5.61 59.32 -14.22
C ALA A 64 6.38 59.60 -15.56
N PRO A 65 5.89 59.15 -16.74
CA PRO A 65 6.68 59.10 -17.98
C PRO A 65 6.45 60.29 -18.94
N THR A 66 7.32 60.42 -19.94
CA THR A 66 7.14 61.32 -21.10
C THR A 66 7.49 60.64 -22.42
N VAL A 67 6.79 61.06 -23.48
CA VAL A 67 6.89 60.54 -24.86
C VAL A 67 7.46 61.63 -25.76
N ALA A 68 8.41 61.29 -26.64
CA ALA A 68 8.70 62.07 -27.84
C ALA A 68 9.38 61.19 -28.90
N ALA A 69 9.09 61.45 -30.18
CA ALA A 69 9.67 60.79 -31.32
C ALA A 69 10.26 61.81 -32.31
N SER A 70 10.93 61.29 -33.35
CA SER A 70 11.25 61.91 -34.65
C SER A 70 12.55 62.72 -34.85
N THR A 71 13.30 62.25 -35.85
CA THR A 71 14.04 62.96 -36.93
C THR A 71 15.34 63.74 -36.68
N SER A 72 16.42 63.10 -37.16
CA SER A 72 17.27 63.54 -38.30
C SER A 72 18.42 64.56 -38.11
N SER A 73 19.48 64.25 -38.88
CA SER A 73 20.63 65.07 -39.31
C SER A 73 21.80 65.25 -38.33
N ALA A 74 23.01 65.09 -38.88
CA ALA A 74 24.28 64.98 -38.16
C ALA A 74 25.16 66.22 -38.34
N PRO A 75 26.10 66.44 -37.40
CA PRO A 75 27.41 66.99 -37.74
C PRO A 75 28.50 65.91 -37.65
N VAL A 76 29.39 65.89 -38.63
CA VAL A 76 30.57 65.01 -38.67
C VAL A 76 31.64 65.53 -37.71
N THR A 77 32.19 64.66 -36.85
CA THR A 77 33.42 64.90 -36.10
C THR A 77 34.42 63.74 -36.24
N PRO A 78 35.74 63.98 -36.14
CA PRO A 78 36.73 63.07 -36.73
C PRO A 78 37.11 61.90 -35.82
N ARG A 79 36.89 60.68 -36.34
CA ARG A 79 37.64 59.43 -36.12
C ARG A 79 38.69 59.43 -34.99
N ALA A 80 38.29 58.95 -33.81
CA ALA A 80 39.22 58.33 -32.88
C ALA A 80 39.55 56.89 -33.34
N SER A 81 40.78 56.43 -33.10
CA SER A 81 41.21 55.06 -33.46
C SER A 81 40.47 54.02 -32.62
N GLY A 82 39.85 53.04 -33.29
CA GLY A 82 39.16 51.95 -32.62
C GLY A 82 40.13 51.01 -31.89
N THR A 83 39.89 50.80 -30.60
CA THR A 83 40.49 49.71 -29.83
C THR A 83 40.14 48.37 -30.50
N PRO A 84 41.08 47.43 -30.68
CA PRO A 84 40.76 46.13 -31.27
C PRO A 84 39.74 45.39 -30.42
N SER A 85 38.65 44.94 -31.06
CA SER A 85 37.67 44.04 -30.43
C SER A 85 38.37 42.74 -30.04
N ALA A 86 38.10 42.23 -28.84
CA ALA A 86 38.58 40.92 -28.44
C ALA A 86 38.04 39.85 -29.40
N THR A 87 38.93 39.02 -29.92
CA THR A 87 38.57 37.83 -30.70
C THR A 87 37.76 36.90 -29.80
N PRO A 88 36.59 36.39 -30.22
CA PRO A 88 35.89 35.38 -29.43
C PRO A 88 36.77 34.14 -29.32
N THR A 89 37.07 33.73 -28.09
CA THR A 89 37.69 32.44 -27.82
C THR A 89 36.75 31.35 -28.38
N PRO A 90 37.19 30.48 -29.29
CA PRO A 90 36.33 29.38 -29.75
C PRO A 90 36.01 28.48 -28.56
N ASP A 91 34.74 28.11 -28.41
CA ASP A 91 34.33 27.15 -27.39
C ASP A 91 35.17 25.88 -27.47
N ALA A 92 35.58 25.37 -26.31
CA ALA A 92 36.34 24.13 -26.24
C ALA A 92 35.54 23.01 -26.91
N ARG A 93 36.08 22.47 -28.02
CA ARG A 93 35.44 21.38 -28.77
C ARG A 93 35.11 20.26 -27.80
N ALA A 94 33.83 19.92 -27.69
CA ALA A 94 33.39 18.82 -26.85
C ALA A 94 34.21 17.57 -27.17
N VAL A 95 34.97 17.09 -26.18
CA VAL A 95 35.65 15.80 -26.25
C VAL A 95 34.54 14.75 -26.32
N PRO A 96 34.51 13.87 -27.33
CA PRO A 96 33.59 12.74 -27.32
C PRO A 96 33.76 11.98 -26.01
N ALA A 97 32.66 11.61 -25.35
CA ALA A 97 32.76 10.73 -24.19
C ALA A 97 33.52 9.47 -24.58
N ASP A 98 34.35 8.92 -23.67
CA ASP A 98 35.05 7.68 -23.93
C ASP A 98 34.04 6.62 -24.44
N PRO A 99 34.35 5.89 -25.52
CA PRO A 99 33.45 4.88 -26.03
C PRO A 99 33.17 3.88 -24.90
N ALA A 100 31.89 3.56 -24.69
CA ALA A 100 31.48 2.61 -23.67
C ALA A 100 32.34 1.34 -23.80
N GLY A 101 32.96 0.94 -22.69
CA GLY A 101 33.80 -0.25 -22.65
C GLY A 101 33.03 -1.48 -23.15
N PRO A 102 33.72 -2.51 -23.68
CA PRO A 102 33.06 -3.66 -24.28
C PRO A 102 32.10 -4.32 -23.29
N SER A 103 30.79 -4.21 -23.55
CA SER A 103 29.76 -4.89 -22.77
C SER A 103 29.98 -6.40 -22.84
N ALA A 104 29.90 -7.08 -21.69
CA ALA A 104 29.96 -8.53 -21.66
C ALA A 104 28.81 -9.13 -22.49
N LEU A 105 29.12 -10.13 -23.32
CA LEU A 105 28.10 -10.84 -24.10
C LEU A 105 27.18 -11.61 -23.14
N ARG A 106 25.91 -11.17 -23.06
CA ARG A 106 24.85 -11.84 -22.30
C ARG A 106 24.47 -13.14 -23.02
N THR A 107 24.60 -14.29 -22.34
CA THR A 107 24.52 -15.64 -22.95
C THR A 107 23.52 -16.59 -22.28
N CYS A 108 22.92 -16.19 -21.16
CA CYS A 108 21.95 -17.01 -20.43
C CYS A 108 20.52 -16.64 -20.83
N THR A 109 19.67 -17.63 -21.15
CA THR A 109 18.26 -17.42 -21.48
C THR A 109 17.35 -18.16 -20.52
N ILE A 110 16.19 -17.57 -20.22
CA ILE A 110 15.11 -18.19 -19.42
C ILE A 110 13.98 -18.72 -20.30
N ASP A 111 14.09 -18.71 -21.63
CA ASP A 111 12.95 -18.97 -22.52
C ASP A 111 12.27 -20.32 -22.32
N SER A 112 13.02 -21.38 -21.98
CA SER A 112 12.43 -22.68 -21.66
C SER A 112 11.53 -22.62 -20.41
N ALA A 113 11.90 -21.83 -19.40
CA ALA A 113 11.10 -21.63 -18.19
C ALA A 113 9.95 -20.63 -18.45
N ALA A 114 10.20 -19.56 -19.19
CA ALA A 114 9.19 -18.56 -19.59
C ALA A 114 8.12 -19.11 -20.56
N SER A 115 8.41 -20.24 -21.23
CA SER A 115 7.47 -20.96 -22.09
C SER A 115 6.86 -22.21 -21.42
N ALA A 116 7.00 -22.36 -20.11
CA ALA A 116 6.38 -23.46 -19.38
C ALA A 116 4.85 -23.35 -19.44
N ALA A 117 4.16 -24.43 -19.84
CA ALA A 117 2.70 -24.44 -20.02
C ALA A 117 1.90 -24.01 -18.77
N GLY A 118 2.47 -24.16 -17.57
CA GLY A 118 1.88 -23.67 -16.33
C GLY A 118 1.78 -22.14 -16.22
N LEU A 119 2.44 -21.37 -17.08
CA LEU A 119 2.33 -19.91 -17.12
C LEU A 119 1.11 -19.40 -17.91
N GLY A 120 0.44 -20.24 -18.71
CA GLY A 120 -0.67 -19.78 -19.55
C GLY A 120 -0.21 -18.79 -20.60
N ASP A 121 -0.91 -17.65 -20.74
CA ASP A 121 -0.40 -16.52 -21.51
C ASP A 121 0.58 -15.73 -20.63
N PHE A 122 1.88 -15.90 -20.90
CA PHE A 122 2.94 -15.39 -20.05
C PHE A 122 3.36 -13.98 -20.44
N GLU A 123 3.29 -13.06 -19.47
CA GLU A 123 3.83 -11.72 -19.57
C GLU A 123 4.96 -11.56 -18.55
N GLY A 124 6.10 -11.01 -18.97
CA GLY A 124 7.27 -10.94 -18.11
C GLY A 124 8.27 -9.85 -18.51
N PHE A 125 8.89 -9.25 -17.51
CA PHE A 125 9.93 -8.24 -17.67
C PHE A 125 11.00 -8.40 -16.59
N VAL A 126 12.28 -8.27 -16.97
CA VAL A 126 13.43 -8.27 -16.06
C VAL A 126 14.40 -7.17 -16.48
N MET A 127 14.92 -6.45 -15.49
CA MET A 127 15.83 -5.32 -15.69
C MET A 127 16.97 -5.36 -14.66
N ASP A 128 18.15 -4.88 -15.05
CA ASP A 128 19.23 -4.58 -14.13
C ASP A 128 18.89 -3.32 -13.32
N ALA A 129 18.91 -3.41 -11.99
CA ALA A 129 18.50 -2.31 -11.11
C ALA A 129 19.51 -1.16 -11.03
N ALA A 130 20.77 -1.40 -11.38
CA ALA A 130 21.85 -0.41 -11.32
C ALA A 130 22.02 0.34 -12.65
N THR A 131 21.86 -0.35 -13.79
CA THR A 131 22.03 0.26 -15.12
C THR A 131 20.70 0.69 -15.77
N GLY A 132 19.58 0.09 -15.37
CA GLY A 132 18.30 0.22 -16.09
C GLY A 132 18.24 -0.57 -17.40
N GLU A 133 19.22 -1.43 -17.69
CA GLU A 133 19.21 -2.25 -18.90
C GLU A 133 18.11 -3.31 -18.82
N THR A 134 17.20 -3.31 -19.80
CA THR A 134 16.19 -4.38 -19.95
C THR A 134 16.89 -5.67 -20.38
N LEU A 135 16.85 -6.69 -19.53
CA LEU A 135 17.51 -7.98 -19.77
C LEU A 135 16.58 -9.01 -20.42
N PHE A 136 15.28 -8.95 -20.10
CA PHE A 136 14.25 -9.80 -20.68
C PHE A 136 12.92 -9.05 -20.78
N SER A 137 12.21 -9.19 -21.89
CA SER A 137 10.83 -8.73 -22.05
C SER A 137 10.06 -9.68 -22.95
N ARG A 138 8.92 -10.18 -22.47
CA ARG A 138 7.93 -10.90 -23.27
C ARG A 138 6.57 -10.36 -22.89
N LYS A 139 5.91 -9.64 -23.81
CA LYS A 139 4.72 -8.82 -23.52
C LYS A 139 4.91 -7.84 -22.35
N GLY A 140 6.15 -7.51 -21.98
CA GLY A 140 6.45 -6.82 -20.72
C GLY A 140 5.85 -5.41 -20.61
N THR A 141 5.46 -4.80 -21.73
CA THR A 141 4.78 -3.49 -21.80
C THR A 141 3.26 -3.59 -21.94
N GLU A 142 2.70 -4.78 -22.15
CA GLU A 142 1.24 -4.99 -22.17
C GLU A 142 0.70 -4.85 -20.75
N ALA A 143 -0.42 -4.15 -20.59
CA ALA A 143 -1.00 -3.86 -19.28
C ALA A 143 -2.07 -4.90 -18.93
N ALA A 144 -1.88 -5.61 -17.81
CA ALA A 144 -2.76 -6.69 -17.39
C ALA A 144 -3.11 -6.64 -15.90
N GLN A 145 -4.06 -7.48 -15.53
CA GLN A 145 -4.54 -7.67 -14.16
C GLN A 145 -3.44 -8.20 -13.23
N THR A 146 -3.11 -7.42 -12.20
CA THR A 146 -1.93 -7.65 -11.36
C THR A 146 -2.13 -8.65 -10.23
N GLY A 147 -3.38 -8.94 -9.85
CA GLY A 147 -3.67 -9.48 -8.53
C GLY A 147 -3.07 -8.61 -7.42
N SER A 148 -2.83 -9.21 -6.25
CA SER A 148 -2.19 -8.56 -5.09
C SER A 148 -0.76 -8.02 -5.26
N VAL A 149 -0.16 -8.02 -6.47
CA VAL A 149 0.99 -7.16 -6.79
C VAL A 149 0.61 -5.68 -6.73
N MET A 150 -0.67 -5.33 -6.97
CA MET A 150 -1.20 -3.96 -6.84
C MET A 150 -0.87 -3.29 -5.49
N LYS A 151 -0.82 -4.09 -4.42
CA LYS A 151 -0.50 -3.60 -3.07
C LYS A 151 0.88 -2.92 -2.98
N THR A 152 1.80 -3.21 -3.91
CA THR A 152 3.09 -2.51 -4.01
C THR A 152 2.93 -1.09 -4.55
N LEU A 153 2.11 -0.88 -5.58
CA LEU A 153 1.72 0.45 -6.06
C LEU A 153 0.92 1.21 -4.99
N THR A 154 -0.01 0.54 -4.32
CA THR A 154 -0.79 1.11 -3.21
C THR A 154 0.11 1.62 -2.08
N SER A 155 1.11 0.82 -1.70
CA SER A 155 2.09 1.19 -0.68
C SER A 155 2.92 2.40 -1.11
N ALA A 156 3.40 2.42 -2.36
CA ALA A 156 4.16 3.55 -2.90
C ALA A 156 3.29 4.82 -2.98
N THR A 157 2.04 4.72 -3.46
CA THR A 157 1.08 5.83 -3.47
C THR A 157 0.82 6.36 -2.06
N ALA A 158 0.56 5.48 -1.08
CA ALA A 158 0.33 5.88 0.31
C ALA A 158 1.56 6.56 0.93
N LEU A 159 2.77 6.06 0.66
CA LEU A 159 4.01 6.70 1.14
C LEU A 159 4.26 8.06 0.49
N ALA A 160 3.92 8.23 -0.80
CA ALA A 160 4.06 9.51 -1.50
C ALA A 160 3.02 10.56 -1.10
N VAL A 161 1.79 10.14 -0.75
CA VAL A 161 0.69 11.06 -0.40
C VAL A 161 0.63 11.34 1.10
N LEU A 162 0.70 10.30 1.93
CA LEU A 162 0.49 10.38 3.38
C LEU A 162 1.82 10.49 4.15
N GLY A 163 2.87 9.84 3.64
CA GLY A 163 4.12 9.62 4.38
C GLY A 163 4.02 8.45 5.38
N GLY A 164 5.18 7.93 5.82
CA GLY A 164 5.25 6.72 6.64
C GLY A 164 4.75 6.88 8.09
N ASP A 165 4.72 8.11 8.61
CA ASP A 165 4.33 8.42 9.99
C ASP A 165 2.86 8.80 10.16
N HIS A 166 2.13 9.02 9.06
CA HIS A 166 0.71 9.36 9.08
C HIS A 166 -0.10 8.27 9.80
N ARG A 167 -1.09 8.70 10.58
CA ARG A 167 -2.02 7.84 11.30
C ARG A 167 -3.44 8.30 11.00
N ILE A 168 -4.32 7.34 10.74
CA ILE A 168 -5.71 7.57 10.37
C ILE A 168 -6.52 7.70 11.67
N PRO A 169 -7.25 8.80 11.90
CA PRO A 169 -8.02 8.96 13.13
C PRO A 169 -9.35 8.18 13.10
N THR A 170 -9.87 7.88 14.28
CA THR A 170 -11.31 7.70 14.50
C THR A 170 -11.70 8.63 15.63
N THR A 171 -12.71 9.47 15.42
CA THR A 171 -13.12 10.48 16.39
C THR A 171 -14.52 10.20 16.91
N VAL A 172 -14.85 10.86 18.03
CA VAL A 172 -16.22 10.98 18.52
C VAL A 172 -16.57 12.46 18.58
N THR A 173 -17.65 12.88 17.94
CA THR A 173 -18.19 14.24 18.05
C THR A 173 -19.41 14.29 18.95
N LYS A 174 -19.66 15.45 19.57
CA LYS A 174 -20.84 15.74 20.37
C LYS A 174 -21.86 16.49 19.52
N GLU A 175 -23.10 15.99 19.50
CA GLU A 175 -24.23 16.62 18.82
C GLU A 175 -25.25 17.15 19.85
N ALA A 176 -26.40 17.62 19.38
CA ALA A 176 -27.52 18.04 20.22
C ALA A 176 -28.23 16.83 20.88
N ASP A 177 -29.14 17.11 21.82
CA ASP A 177 -30.15 16.15 22.33
C ASP A 177 -29.58 14.77 22.70
N ASP A 178 -28.60 14.75 23.61
CA ASP A 178 -27.93 13.54 24.13
C ASP A 178 -27.38 12.61 23.02
N THR A 179 -26.95 13.20 21.89
CA THR A 179 -26.41 12.48 20.73
C THR A 179 -24.90 12.68 20.62
N ILE A 180 -24.19 11.60 20.25
CA ILE A 180 -22.78 11.64 19.83
C ILE A 180 -22.63 10.93 18.48
N ALA A 181 -21.60 11.24 17.70
CA ALA A 181 -21.26 10.51 16.49
C ALA A 181 -19.90 9.82 16.61
N LEU A 182 -19.82 8.54 16.25
CA LEU A 182 -18.57 7.85 15.95
C LEU A 182 -18.23 8.07 14.47
N VAL A 183 -17.14 8.79 14.20
CA VAL A 183 -16.76 9.21 12.84
C VAL A 183 -15.52 8.47 12.37
N GLY A 184 -15.71 7.57 11.42
CA GLY A 184 -14.64 6.80 10.79
C GLY A 184 -13.97 7.60 9.68
N HIS A 185 -12.65 7.75 9.76
CA HIS A 185 -11.83 8.39 8.70
C HIS A 185 -11.07 7.35 7.87
N GLY A 186 -11.57 6.11 7.83
CA GLY A 186 -11.01 5.00 7.07
C GLY A 186 -10.18 4.00 7.87
N ASP A 187 -9.94 4.18 9.18
CA ASP A 187 -9.14 3.23 9.97
C ASP A 187 -9.86 1.87 10.14
N ALA A 188 -9.58 0.96 9.21
CA ALA A 188 -10.10 -0.40 9.23
C ALA A 188 -9.44 -1.29 10.32
N THR A 189 -8.45 -0.78 11.06
CA THR A 189 -7.77 -1.53 12.13
C THR A 189 -8.44 -1.39 13.49
N LEU A 190 -9.24 -0.33 13.71
CA LEU A 190 -9.96 -0.04 14.95
C LEU A 190 -10.59 -1.30 15.55
N SER A 191 -10.20 -1.67 16.77
CA SER A 191 -10.60 -2.94 17.35
C SER A 191 -11.75 -2.81 18.34
N ALA A 192 -12.68 -3.77 18.28
CA ALA A 192 -13.71 -3.97 19.30
C ALA A 192 -13.15 -4.56 20.61
N GLY A 193 -11.87 -4.93 20.66
CA GLY A 193 -11.17 -5.37 21.88
C GLY A 193 -11.20 -6.89 22.14
N ASN A 194 -11.87 -7.68 21.30
CA ASN A 194 -12.03 -9.13 21.46
C ASN A 194 -10.90 -9.95 20.80
N GLY A 195 -9.67 -9.40 20.81
CA GLY A 195 -8.56 -9.84 19.96
C GLY A 195 -8.67 -9.30 18.54
N THR A 196 -7.55 -9.21 17.82
CA THR A 196 -7.50 -8.67 16.45
C THR A 196 -6.25 -9.17 15.70
N VAL A 197 -6.30 -9.21 14.37
CA VAL A 197 -5.13 -9.49 13.51
C VAL A 197 -4.25 -8.27 13.25
N TYR A 198 -4.59 -7.11 13.83
CA TYR A 198 -3.82 -5.87 13.72
C TYR A 198 -3.13 -5.52 15.05
N PRO A 199 -1.92 -6.04 15.33
CA PRO A 199 -1.18 -5.71 16.54
C PRO A 199 -1.01 -4.20 16.72
N GLY A 200 -1.32 -3.71 17.92
CA GLY A 200 -1.24 -2.30 18.27
C GLY A 200 -2.38 -1.43 17.75
N ALA A 201 -3.44 -1.99 17.16
CA ALA A 201 -4.63 -1.23 16.78
C ALA A 201 -5.22 -0.41 17.95
N PRO A 202 -5.78 0.79 17.69
CA PRO A 202 -6.59 1.49 18.66
C PRO A 202 -7.87 0.71 18.96
N THR A 203 -8.53 1.03 20.08
CA THR A 203 -9.71 0.29 20.55
C THR A 203 -10.90 1.21 20.81
N LEU A 204 -12.11 0.68 20.60
CA LEU A 204 -13.36 1.34 21.00
C LEU A 204 -13.43 1.59 22.51
N ALA A 205 -12.76 0.78 23.33
CA ALA A 205 -12.66 0.97 24.77
C ALA A 205 -11.89 2.26 25.15
N GLN A 206 -10.83 2.60 24.42
CA GLN A 206 -10.10 3.87 24.62
C GLN A 206 -10.97 5.08 24.25
N LEU A 207 -11.70 5.03 23.14
CA LEU A 207 -12.68 6.07 22.79
C LEU A 207 -13.77 6.21 23.87
N ALA A 208 -14.37 5.10 24.30
CA ALA A 208 -15.43 5.10 25.31
C ALA A 208 -14.98 5.67 26.66
N GLN A 209 -13.73 5.42 27.07
CA GLN A 209 -13.15 6.01 28.28
C GLN A 209 -12.96 7.52 28.16
N GLN A 210 -12.48 8.02 27.01
CA GLN A 210 -12.39 9.46 26.76
C GLN A 210 -13.78 10.13 26.78
N VAL A 211 -14.77 9.52 26.12
CA VAL A 211 -16.16 10.00 26.12
C VAL A 211 -16.75 10.05 27.54
N LYS A 212 -16.50 9.04 28.39
CA LYS A 212 -16.95 9.09 29.80
C LYS A 212 -16.26 10.21 30.57
N ALA A 213 -14.97 10.45 30.34
CA ALA A 213 -14.24 11.52 31.01
C ALA A 213 -14.76 12.91 30.62
N GLU A 214 -15.11 13.13 29.35
CA GLU A 214 -15.60 14.41 28.84
C GLU A 214 -17.09 14.67 29.18
N LEU A 215 -17.96 13.64 29.07
CA LEU A 215 -19.39 13.80 29.32
C LEU A 215 -19.78 13.69 30.81
N GLY A 216 -18.93 13.08 31.64
CA GLY A 216 -19.28 12.80 33.03
C GLY A 216 -20.56 11.96 33.13
N ASP A 217 -21.59 12.49 33.79
CA ASP A 217 -22.89 11.82 33.94
C ASP A 217 -23.97 12.36 32.99
N ALA A 218 -23.60 13.17 31.99
CA ALA A 218 -24.52 13.49 30.89
C ALA A 218 -24.91 12.20 30.14
N PRO A 219 -26.20 11.98 29.86
CA PRO A 219 -26.66 10.79 29.15
C PRO A 219 -26.29 10.83 27.66
N VAL A 220 -26.20 9.65 27.07
CA VAL A 220 -26.17 9.42 25.63
C VAL A 220 -27.34 8.52 25.28
N THR A 221 -28.26 9.04 24.45
CA THR A 221 -29.47 8.33 24.00
C THR A 221 -29.40 7.93 22.53
N THR A 222 -28.56 8.60 21.74
CA THR A 222 -28.35 8.29 20.32
C THR A 222 -26.85 8.28 19.99
N ILE A 223 -26.45 7.29 19.19
CA ILE A 223 -25.10 7.15 18.63
C ILE A 223 -25.26 7.18 17.11
N VAL A 224 -24.69 8.19 16.48
CA VAL A 224 -24.53 8.25 15.03
C VAL A 224 -23.31 7.41 14.67
N ALA A 225 -23.45 6.51 13.70
CA ALA A 225 -22.32 5.89 13.01
C ALA A 225 -22.14 6.65 11.68
N ASP A 226 -20.98 7.27 11.52
CA ASP A 226 -20.66 8.13 10.38
C ASP A 226 -19.43 7.59 9.64
N ASP A 227 -19.63 7.23 8.37
CA ASP A 227 -18.59 6.83 7.43
C ASP A 227 -18.52 7.75 6.18
N SER A 228 -19.16 8.92 6.23
CA SER A 228 -19.22 9.90 5.12
C SER A 228 -17.86 10.53 4.74
N TYR A 229 -16.78 10.13 5.45
CA TYR A 229 -15.41 10.36 5.02
C TYR A 229 -15.07 9.66 3.69
N TRP A 230 -15.93 8.78 3.15
CA TRP A 230 -16.17 8.74 1.69
C TRP A 230 -17.61 8.30 1.38
N ASP A 231 -17.99 8.29 0.11
CA ASP A 231 -19.30 7.81 -0.34
C ASP A 231 -19.32 6.27 -0.29
N ASP A 232 -20.20 5.68 0.51
CA ASP A 232 -20.31 4.23 0.69
C ASP A 232 -21.09 3.54 -0.46
N ALA A 233 -21.67 4.31 -1.38
CA ALA A 233 -22.33 3.78 -2.57
C ALA A 233 -21.39 2.98 -3.49
N ASP A 234 -20.07 3.23 -3.44
CA ASP A 234 -19.04 2.47 -4.17
C ASP A 234 -18.20 1.53 -3.29
N ALA A 235 -18.71 1.17 -2.10
CA ALA A 235 -18.06 0.26 -1.14
C ALA A 235 -17.89 -1.20 -1.63
N TRP A 236 -18.34 -1.54 -2.84
CA TRP A 236 -18.11 -2.84 -3.48
C TRP A 236 -17.92 -2.67 -4.99
N ASP A 237 -16.76 -3.06 -5.53
CA ASP A 237 -16.54 -3.07 -6.98
C ASP A 237 -17.34 -4.24 -7.62
N PRO A 238 -18.14 -4.00 -8.68
CA PRO A 238 -18.94 -5.05 -9.33
C PRO A 238 -18.13 -6.21 -9.94
N THR A 239 -16.81 -6.06 -10.11
CA THR A 239 -15.92 -7.11 -10.60
C THR A 239 -15.38 -8.01 -9.51
N TRP A 240 -15.50 -7.65 -8.22
CA TRP A 240 -15.14 -8.53 -7.11
C TRP A 240 -16.19 -9.63 -6.93
N PRO A 241 -15.80 -10.91 -6.89
CA PRO A 241 -16.70 -12.00 -6.54
C PRO A 241 -17.24 -11.81 -5.12
N GLU A 242 -18.56 -11.84 -4.93
CA GLU A 242 -19.21 -11.80 -3.59
C GLU A 242 -18.72 -12.95 -2.67
N THR A 243 -18.14 -14.01 -3.25
CA THR A 243 -17.41 -15.05 -2.52
C THR A 243 -16.23 -14.50 -1.71
N GLU A 244 -15.49 -13.50 -2.18
CA GLU A 244 -14.34 -12.92 -1.47
C GLU A 244 -14.73 -12.34 -0.10
N ARG A 245 -15.95 -11.80 0.00
CA ARG A 245 -16.53 -11.32 1.25
C ARG A 245 -16.89 -12.45 2.20
N THR A 246 -17.47 -13.53 1.68
CA THR A 246 -17.99 -14.65 2.48
C THR A 246 -16.90 -15.66 2.88
N ILE A 247 -15.88 -15.87 2.04
CA ILE A 247 -14.69 -16.68 2.38
C ILE A 247 -13.66 -15.87 3.18
N GLY A 248 -13.70 -14.53 3.08
CA GLY A 248 -13.09 -13.65 4.06
C GLY A 248 -11.76 -13.01 3.68
N TYR A 249 -11.56 -12.65 2.42
CA TYR A 249 -10.43 -11.82 2.00
C TYR A 249 -10.76 -10.32 2.05
N GLN A 250 -11.97 -9.90 1.70
CA GLN A 250 -12.32 -8.49 1.49
C GLN A 250 -13.65 -8.07 2.15
N PRO A 251 -13.72 -6.98 2.93
CA PRO A 251 -14.97 -6.40 3.42
C PRO A 251 -15.57 -5.43 2.38
N ARG A 252 -16.77 -4.91 2.68
CA ARG A 252 -17.23 -3.66 2.04
C ARG A 252 -16.33 -2.51 2.49
N VAL A 253 -15.94 -1.67 1.54
CA VAL A 253 -14.98 -0.57 1.72
C VAL A 253 -15.69 0.69 2.23
N THR A 254 -16.00 0.69 3.51
CA THR A 254 -16.63 1.82 4.25
C THR A 254 -15.58 2.56 5.07
N ALA A 255 -15.79 3.84 5.37
CA ALA A 255 -14.82 4.61 6.17
C ALA A 255 -14.89 4.31 7.68
N LEU A 256 -15.94 3.62 8.15
CA LEU A 256 -16.11 3.16 9.51
C LEU A 256 -16.34 1.64 9.55
N MET A 257 -15.40 0.91 10.15
CA MET A 257 -15.56 -0.51 10.47
C MET A 257 -14.71 -0.87 11.71
N VAL A 258 -14.89 -2.08 12.23
CA VAL A 258 -14.04 -2.61 13.31
C VAL A 258 -13.41 -3.95 12.93
N ASP A 259 -12.14 -4.15 13.31
CA ASP A 259 -11.35 -5.38 13.08
C ASP A 259 -11.32 -5.86 11.61
N GLY A 260 -11.43 -4.91 10.67
CA GLY A 260 -11.59 -5.16 9.24
C GLY A 260 -12.89 -5.86 8.86
N ASP A 261 -13.94 -5.71 9.67
CA ASP A 261 -15.26 -6.37 9.59
C ASP A 261 -15.25 -7.90 9.75
N ARG A 262 -14.21 -8.47 10.34
CA ARG A 262 -14.08 -9.93 10.53
C ARG A 262 -15.16 -10.47 11.47
N ALA A 263 -15.80 -11.59 11.08
CA ALA A 263 -16.64 -12.38 11.98
C ALA A 263 -15.84 -12.98 13.15
N ASN A 264 -14.60 -13.40 12.91
CA ASN A 264 -13.60 -13.70 13.92
C ASN A 264 -12.40 -12.73 13.77
N PRO A 265 -12.35 -11.65 14.55
CA PRO A 265 -11.25 -10.68 14.56
C PRO A 265 -9.83 -11.26 14.67
N ALA A 266 -9.66 -12.43 15.29
CA ALA A 266 -8.36 -13.07 15.48
C ALA A 266 -7.93 -13.99 14.31
N ALA A 267 -8.72 -14.11 13.24
CA ALA A 267 -8.42 -14.92 12.07
C ALA A 267 -8.27 -14.07 10.80
N ALA A 268 -7.09 -14.08 10.18
CA ALA A 268 -6.77 -13.22 9.03
C ALA A 268 -7.77 -13.39 7.88
N THR A 269 -8.07 -14.65 7.55
CA THR A 269 -9.17 -15.06 6.68
C THR A 269 -10.38 -15.43 7.54
N SER A 270 -11.43 -14.61 7.47
CA SER A 270 -12.68 -14.78 8.21
C SER A 270 -13.81 -14.13 7.42
N PRO A 271 -15.01 -14.74 7.33
CA PRO A 271 -16.17 -14.10 6.69
C PRO A 271 -16.36 -12.66 7.16
N ARG A 272 -16.73 -11.78 6.23
CA ARG A 272 -17.10 -10.38 6.48
C ARG A 272 -18.61 -10.24 6.48
N SER A 273 -19.13 -9.17 7.06
CA SER A 273 -20.57 -8.87 7.09
C SER A 273 -21.02 -8.13 5.82
N THR A 274 -22.29 -7.76 5.77
CA THR A 274 -22.86 -6.84 4.79
C THR A 274 -23.05 -5.42 5.33
N ASP A 275 -22.75 -5.19 6.62
CA ASP A 275 -22.99 -3.95 7.36
C ASP A 275 -21.84 -3.67 8.34
N PRO A 276 -20.67 -3.21 7.84
CA PRO A 276 -19.53 -2.90 8.71
C PRO A 276 -19.81 -1.72 9.66
N VAL A 277 -20.58 -0.73 9.19
CA VAL A 277 -20.88 0.53 9.88
C VAL A 277 -21.81 0.30 11.07
N GLY A 278 -22.91 -0.42 10.88
CA GLY A 278 -23.82 -0.82 11.96
C GLY A 278 -23.15 -1.73 12.99
N ARG A 279 -22.24 -2.62 12.56
CA ARG A 279 -21.42 -3.42 13.48
C ARG A 279 -20.45 -2.57 14.31
N ALA A 280 -19.81 -1.56 13.71
CA ALA A 280 -18.96 -0.61 14.43
C ALA A 280 -19.77 0.20 15.46
N GLY A 281 -20.93 0.75 15.07
CA GLY A 281 -21.82 1.48 15.98
C GLY A 281 -22.35 0.62 17.14
N ALA A 282 -22.74 -0.63 16.88
CA ALA A 282 -23.17 -1.57 17.92
C ALA A 282 -22.03 -1.99 18.87
N ALA A 283 -20.81 -2.16 18.35
CA ALA A 283 -19.63 -2.43 19.17
C ALA A 283 -19.27 -1.22 20.03
N PHE A 284 -19.36 0.00 19.50
CA PHE A 284 -19.06 1.23 20.25
C PHE A 284 -20.09 1.51 21.34
N ARG A 285 -21.39 1.29 21.06
CA ARG A 285 -22.44 1.30 22.10
C ARG A 285 -22.11 0.37 23.26
N THR A 286 -21.60 -0.82 22.95
CA THR A 286 -21.18 -1.81 23.96
C THR A 286 -19.98 -1.30 24.77
N ALA A 287 -19.00 -0.68 24.12
CA ALA A 287 -17.84 -0.08 24.79
C ALA A 287 -18.23 1.11 25.70
N LEU A 288 -19.12 1.99 25.26
CA LEU A 288 -19.65 3.12 26.04
C LEU A 288 -20.41 2.65 27.29
N ALA A 289 -21.24 1.62 27.15
CA ALA A 289 -21.94 1.01 28.28
C ALA A 289 -20.94 0.39 29.29
N ALA A 290 -19.90 -0.30 28.79
CA ALA A 290 -18.84 -0.86 29.64
C ALA A 290 -17.98 0.21 30.34
N ALA A 291 -17.82 1.39 29.71
CA ALA A 291 -17.15 2.55 30.30
C ALA A 291 -18.02 3.34 31.29
N GLY A 292 -19.31 2.99 31.45
CA GLY A 292 -20.22 3.67 32.38
C GLY A 292 -20.78 5.00 31.87
N VAL A 293 -20.83 5.22 30.55
CA VAL A 293 -21.54 6.34 29.94
C VAL A 293 -23.04 6.16 30.17
N VAL A 294 -23.69 7.18 30.75
CA VAL A 294 -25.10 7.11 31.17
C VAL A 294 -25.99 6.94 29.94
N GLY A 295 -27.01 6.09 30.02
CA GLY A 295 -27.95 5.82 28.90
C GLY A 295 -27.40 4.94 27.76
N ALA A 296 -26.08 4.92 27.52
CA ALA A 296 -25.46 4.35 26.33
C ALA A 296 -25.85 2.89 26.03
N GLY A 297 -26.05 2.04 27.04
CA GLY A 297 -26.48 0.64 26.84
C GLY A 297 -27.81 0.47 26.08
N ASN A 298 -28.68 1.48 26.13
CA ASN A 298 -29.97 1.51 25.43
C ASN A 298 -29.98 2.50 24.25
N ALA A 299 -28.85 3.11 23.91
CA ALA A 299 -28.79 4.15 22.88
C ALA A 299 -29.16 3.59 21.49
N GLN A 300 -29.94 4.37 20.75
CA GLN A 300 -30.25 4.08 19.35
C GLN A 300 -28.99 4.28 18.50
N VAL A 301 -28.70 3.35 17.59
CA VAL A 301 -27.62 3.51 16.61
C VAL A 301 -28.26 3.90 15.28
N VAL A 302 -27.83 5.02 14.71
CA VAL A 302 -28.33 5.55 13.43
C VAL A 302 -27.17 5.79 12.47
N HIS A 303 -27.36 5.48 11.19
CA HIS A 303 -26.34 5.70 10.15
C HIS A 303 -26.64 7.02 9.42
N ARG A 304 -25.75 8.00 9.53
CA ARG A 304 -25.77 9.28 8.79
C ARG A 304 -24.44 10.03 9.01
N ALA A 305 -24.19 11.05 8.20
CA ALA A 305 -23.17 12.04 8.49
C ALA A 305 -23.40 12.72 9.85
N THR A 306 -22.31 13.08 10.54
CA THR A 306 -22.38 13.93 11.73
C THR A 306 -22.83 15.34 11.38
N THR A 307 -23.53 15.97 12.32
CA THR A 307 -23.95 17.37 12.22
C THR A 307 -23.04 18.34 12.99
N SER A 308 -21.97 17.82 13.61
CA SER A 308 -21.09 18.57 14.51
C SER A 308 -19.61 18.33 14.21
N SER A 309 -18.80 19.37 14.46
CA SER A 309 -17.33 19.29 14.47
C SER A 309 -16.73 19.27 15.88
N ASP A 310 -17.57 19.32 16.94
CA ASP A 310 -17.15 19.34 18.34
C ASP A 310 -16.61 17.96 18.76
N THR A 311 -15.30 17.75 18.64
CA THR A 311 -14.64 16.46 18.88
C THR A 311 -14.31 16.27 20.35
N ILE A 312 -14.94 15.27 20.98
CA ILE A 312 -14.83 14.93 22.40
C ILE A 312 -13.96 13.71 22.71
N ALA A 313 -13.63 12.90 21.70
CA ALA A 313 -12.66 11.81 21.83
C ALA A 313 -11.97 11.51 20.49
N SER A 314 -10.76 10.96 20.55
CA SER A 314 -10.01 10.52 19.37
C SER A 314 -9.05 9.37 19.69
N VAL A 315 -8.91 8.47 18.73
CA VAL A 315 -7.82 7.48 18.65
C VAL A 315 -7.26 7.49 17.24
N SER A 316 -6.10 6.86 17.03
CA SER A 316 -5.49 6.81 15.69
C SER A 316 -4.84 5.46 15.43
N SER A 317 -4.85 5.06 14.15
CA SER A 317 -4.24 3.83 13.65
C SER A 317 -2.75 3.73 14.02
N GLN A 318 -2.16 2.55 13.79
CA GLN A 318 -0.70 2.48 13.64
C GLN A 318 -0.23 3.28 12.41
N PRO A 319 1.04 3.72 12.34
CA PRO A 319 1.52 4.52 11.22
C PRO A 319 1.41 3.77 9.89
N VAL A 320 1.26 4.50 8.79
CA VAL A 320 1.24 3.94 7.41
C VAL A 320 2.40 2.96 7.17
N SER A 321 3.61 3.25 7.67
CA SER A 321 4.76 2.34 7.64
C SER A 321 4.49 0.98 8.29
N THR A 322 3.88 0.96 9.48
CA THR A 322 3.48 -0.27 10.19
C THR A 322 2.33 -0.98 9.48
N LEU A 323 1.37 -0.22 8.93
CA LEU A 323 0.24 -0.78 8.18
C LEU A 323 0.72 -1.46 6.88
N ILE A 324 1.70 -0.89 6.18
CA ILE A 324 2.37 -1.53 5.03
C ILE A 324 3.10 -2.81 5.47
N GLY A 325 3.80 -2.78 6.60
CA GLY A 325 4.46 -3.95 7.20
C GLY A 325 3.50 -5.06 7.63
N GLN A 326 2.23 -4.74 7.93
CA GLN A 326 1.17 -5.74 8.17
C GLN A 326 0.51 -6.20 6.85
N MET A 327 0.31 -5.29 5.90
CA MET A 327 -0.37 -5.55 4.62
C MET A 327 0.44 -6.44 3.68
N ILE A 328 1.71 -6.10 3.44
CA ILE A 328 2.50 -6.70 2.35
C ILE A 328 2.85 -8.19 2.60
N PRO A 329 3.30 -8.61 3.81
CA PRO A 329 3.58 -10.02 4.11
C PRO A 329 2.35 -10.92 4.08
N ASN A 330 1.20 -10.40 4.57
CA ASN A 330 -0.06 -11.14 4.70
C ASN A 330 -0.97 -11.03 3.47
N SER A 331 -0.67 -10.08 2.57
CA SER A 331 -1.51 -9.75 1.41
C SER A 331 -2.91 -9.24 1.76
N ASP A 332 -3.06 -8.52 2.87
CA ASP A 332 -4.36 -8.08 3.40
C ASP A 332 -5.06 -7.08 2.45
N ASN A 333 -6.24 -7.45 1.93
CA ASN A 333 -7.03 -6.59 1.04
C ASN A 333 -7.66 -5.41 1.78
N THR A 334 -8.09 -5.60 3.03
CA THR A 334 -8.70 -4.53 3.85
C THR A 334 -7.75 -3.35 4.03
N LEU A 335 -6.48 -3.61 4.38
CA LEU A 335 -5.48 -2.56 4.52
C LEU A 335 -5.15 -1.88 3.18
N ALA A 336 -5.22 -2.61 2.07
CA ALA A 336 -4.94 -2.05 0.75
C ALA A 336 -6.05 -1.10 0.27
N GLU A 337 -7.32 -1.50 0.41
CA GLU A 337 -8.45 -0.62 0.11
C GLU A 337 -8.45 0.61 1.01
N MET A 338 -8.26 0.44 2.32
CA MET A 338 -8.11 1.56 3.26
C MET A 338 -7.04 2.56 2.79
N LEU A 339 -5.81 2.10 2.55
CA LEU A 339 -4.71 2.99 2.17
C LEU A 339 -4.95 3.66 0.82
N ALA A 340 -5.59 2.98 -0.15
CA ALA A 340 -5.97 3.57 -1.43
C ALA A 340 -7.01 4.70 -1.26
N ARG A 341 -8.05 4.44 -0.47
CA ARG A 341 -9.17 5.37 -0.24
C ARG A 341 -8.74 6.61 0.56
N VAL A 342 -7.99 6.40 1.65
CA VAL A 342 -7.40 7.49 2.45
C VAL A 342 -6.43 8.33 1.62
N SER A 343 -5.53 7.70 0.85
CA SER A 343 -4.63 8.44 -0.06
C SER A 343 -5.41 9.31 -1.05
N SER A 344 -6.53 8.80 -1.57
CA SER A 344 -7.39 9.61 -2.43
C SER A 344 -8.06 10.77 -1.69
N ARG A 345 -8.64 10.57 -0.49
CA ARG A 345 -9.23 11.67 0.31
C ARG A 345 -8.20 12.74 0.66
N GLU A 346 -7.06 12.36 1.22
CA GLU A 346 -6.01 13.29 1.67
C GLU A 346 -5.31 14.00 0.48
N SER A 347 -5.33 13.42 -0.72
CA SER A 347 -4.90 14.10 -1.96
C SER A 347 -5.91 15.11 -2.53
N GLY A 348 -7.10 15.23 -1.90
CA GLY A 348 -8.21 16.07 -2.35
C GLY A 348 -9.09 15.44 -3.44
N ALA A 349 -8.95 14.15 -3.72
CA ALA A 349 -9.61 13.45 -4.84
C ALA A 349 -10.90 12.70 -4.46
N GLY A 350 -11.39 12.87 -3.23
CA GLY A 350 -12.74 12.43 -2.84
C GLY A 350 -12.91 10.95 -2.51
N GLY A 351 -11.86 10.12 -2.58
CA GLY A 351 -11.88 8.77 -2.02
C GLY A 351 -12.69 7.73 -2.78
N SER A 352 -13.21 8.03 -3.97
CA SER A 352 -13.97 7.08 -4.79
C SER A 352 -13.05 6.10 -5.55
N ALA A 353 -13.55 4.92 -5.93
CA ALA A 353 -12.82 4.00 -6.80
C ALA A 353 -12.43 4.65 -8.14
N ALA A 354 -13.32 5.49 -8.68
CA ALA A 354 -13.09 6.26 -9.91
C ALA A 354 -11.90 7.23 -9.83
N SER A 355 -11.56 7.72 -8.63
CA SER A 355 -10.43 8.63 -8.42
C SER A 355 -9.06 7.95 -8.47
N LEU A 356 -8.99 6.64 -8.18
CA LEU A 356 -7.74 5.96 -7.84
C LEU A 356 -6.70 6.01 -8.95
N THR A 357 -7.11 5.84 -10.21
CA THR A 357 -6.19 5.91 -11.37
C THR A 357 -5.42 7.24 -11.40
N GLY A 358 -6.10 8.38 -11.24
CA GLY A 358 -5.45 9.69 -11.26
C GLY A 358 -4.55 9.96 -10.04
N VAL A 359 -4.97 9.49 -8.87
CA VAL A 359 -4.20 9.59 -7.62
C VAL A 359 -2.89 8.79 -7.73
N TYR A 360 -2.97 7.55 -8.20
CA TYR A 360 -1.81 6.68 -8.37
C TYR A 360 -0.88 7.20 -9.46
N GLN A 361 -1.41 7.66 -10.60
CA GLN A 361 -0.59 8.28 -11.65
C GLN A 361 0.20 9.46 -11.09
N LYS A 362 -0.46 10.41 -10.41
CA LYS A 362 0.20 11.58 -9.81
C LYS A 362 1.26 11.19 -8.77
N ALA A 363 0.96 10.23 -7.89
CA ALA A 363 1.88 9.78 -6.85
C ALA A 363 3.10 9.03 -7.42
N LEU A 364 2.87 8.10 -8.35
CA LEU A 364 3.92 7.24 -8.90
C LEU A 364 4.87 7.98 -9.86
N ALA A 365 4.39 9.01 -10.56
CA ALA A 365 5.24 9.96 -11.26
C ALA A 365 6.27 10.64 -10.32
N GLY A 366 5.92 10.85 -9.04
CA GLY A 366 6.84 11.36 -8.02
C GLY A 366 8.08 10.47 -7.79
N TYR A 367 7.99 9.17 -8.08
CA TYR A 367 9.12 8.25 -8.04
C TYR A 367 9.99 8.27 -9.31
N GLY A 368 9.58 8.97 -10.37
CA GLY A 368 10.28 9.01 -11.66
C GLY A 368 9.82 7.93 -12.64
N LEU A 369 8.64 7.35 -12.41
CA LEU A 369 7.98 6.40 -13.30
C LEU A 369 7.14 7.16 -14.33
N ASP A 370 6.96 6.60 -15.53
CA ASP A 370 5.89 7.02 -16.44
C ASP A 370 4.64 6.18 -16.15
N PRO A 371 3.58 6.75 -15.56
CA PRO A 371 2.37 6.02 -15.21
C PRO A 371 1.30 6.09 -16.33
N ALA A 372 1.66 6.58 -17.53
CA ALA A 372 0.77 6.53 -18.68
C ALA A 372 0.30 5.09 -18.93
N GLY A 373 -1.01 4.91 -19.11
CA GLY A 373 -1.62 3.61 -19.41
C GLY A 373 -1.90 2.70 -18.20
N ILE A 374 -1.49 3.04 -16.97
CA ILE A 374 -1.97 2.27 -15.80
C ILE A 374 -3.47 2.55 -15.56
N VAL A 375 -4.23 1.50 -15.25
CA VAL A 375 -5.62 1.57 -14.82
C VAL A 375 -5.74 0.96 -13.44
N ILE A 376 -6.20 1.75 -12.47
CA ILE A 376 -6.39 1.38 -11.07
C ILE A 376 -7.87 1.49 -10.74
N ARG A 377 -8.48 0.36 -10.38
CA ARG A 377 -9.88 0.23 -9.93
C ARG A 377 -9.96 0.07 -8.42
N ASP A 378 -8.97 -0.59 -7.83
CA ASP A 378 -8.88 -0.84 -6.39
C ASP A 378 -7.43 -0.81 -5.90
N GLY A 379 -7.23 -0.89 -4.57
CA GLY A 379 -5.87 -0.97 -3.99
C GLY A 379 -5.38 -2.41 -3.78
N SER A 380 -6.31 -3.33 -3.56
CA SER A 380 -6.02 -4.73 -3.27
C SER A 380 -5.49 -5.49 -4.48
N GLY A 381 -5.88 -5.11 -5.69
CA GLY A 381 -5.66 -5.87 -6.92
C GLY A 381 -6.66 -7.01 -7.12
N GLU A 382 -7.80 -7.00 -6.42
CA GLU A 382 -8.85 -8.01 -6.52
C GLU A 382 -9.69 -7.82 -7.80
N SER A 383 -9.84 -6.58 -8.25
CA SER A 383 -10.49 -6.25 -9.51
C SER A 383 -9.64 -6.72 -10.70
N ALA A 384 -10.22 -7.61 -11.50
CA ALA A 384 -9.69 -8.01 -12.81
C ALA A 384 -9.65 -6.85 -13.83
N SER A 385 -10.25 -5.69 -13.52
CA SER A 385 -10.22 -4.48 -14.35
C SER A 385 -9.08 -3.51 -14.01
N ASN A 386 -8.19 -3.88 -13.09
CA ASN A 386 -6.87 -3.28 -12.98
C ASN A 386 -6.00 -3.65 -14.20
N ALA A 387 -5.19 -2.71 -14.69
CA ALA A 387 -4.24 -2.96 -15.76
C ALA A 387 -2.91 -2.24 -15.48
N VAL A 388 -1.83 -3.00 -15.26
CA VAL A 388 -0.47 -2.47 -15.03
C VAL A 388 0.53 -3.43 -15.66
N SER A 389 1.43 -2.93 -16.49
CA SER A 389 2.39 -3.80 -17.20
C SER A 389 3.49 -4.37 -16.29
N PRO A 390 4.05 -5.55 -16.60
CA PRO A 390 5.21 -6.09 -15.90
C PRO A 390 6.39 -5.10 -15.84
N ALA A 391 6.63 -4.36 -16.93
CA ALA A 391 7.67 -3.33 -17.00
C ALA A 391 7.44 -2.22 -15.97
N PHE A 392 6.21 -1.71 -15.81
CA PHE A 392 5.92 -0.67 -14.84
C PHE A 392 6.21 -1.14 -13.41
N VAL A 393 5.82 -2.37 -13.06
CA VAL A 393 6.14 -2.96 -11.74
C VAL A 393 7.65 -3.13 -11.56
N ALA A 394 8.38 -3.61 -12.57
CA ALA A 394 9.84 -3.77 -12.48
C ALA A 394 10.58 -2.42 -12.31
N HIS A 395 10.10 -1.35 -12.94
CA HIS A 395 10.63 0.01 -12.75
C HIS A 395 10.34 0.55 -11.34
N LEU A 396 9.11 0.36 -10.82
CA LEU A 396 8.81 0.67 -9.41
C LEU A 396 9.75 -0.09 -8.46
N MET A 397 10.01 -1.36 -8.75
CA MET A 397 10.89 -2.20 -7.92
C MET A 397 12.35 -1.73 -7.89
N VAL A 398 12.82 -0.89 -8.82
CA VAL A 398 14.14 -0.24 -8.70
C VAL A 398 14.14 0.75 -7.55
N GLN A 399 13.12 1.61 -7.50
CA GLN A 399 12.96 2.62 -6.46
C GLN A 399 12.74 1.97 -5.09
N VAL A 400 11.98 0.86 -5.04
CA VAL A 400 11.80 0.04 -3.84
C VAL A 400 13.12 -0.61 -3.42
N ALA A 401 13.83 -1.32 -4.31
CA ALA A 401 15.08 -2.00 -3.97
C ALA A 401 16.18 -1.05 -3.48
N ALA A 402 16.18 0.20 -3.94
CA ALA A 402 17.07 1.27 -3.50
C ALA A 402 16.61 1.98 -2.20
N GLY A 403 15.42 1.66 -1.67
CA GLY A 403 14.80 2.36 -0.55
C GLY A 403 14.48 3.84 -0.83
N ALA A 404 14.47 4.24 -2.11
CA ALA A 404 14.45 5.63 -2.53
C ALA A 404 13.16 6.35 -2.11
N LYS A 405 13.27 7.64 -1.77
CA LYS A 405 12.11 8.53 -1.49
C LYS A 405 11.11 7.93 -0.45
N GLY A 406 11.63 7.23 0.56
CA GLY A 406 10.84 6.63 1.64
C GLY A 406 10.33 5.20 1.38
N LEU A 407 10.64 4.59 0.23
CA LEU A 407 10.19 3.23 -0.12
C LEU A 407 10.91 2.10 0.65
N GLY A 408 11.89 2.40 1.50
CA GLY A 408 12.63 1.41 2.31
C GLY A 408 11.70 0.48 3.11
N VAL A 409 10.65 1.02 3.73
CA VAL A 409 9.65 0.21 4.47
C VAL A 409 8.93 -0.80 3.58
N LEU A 410 8.65 -0.47 2.31
CA LEU A 410 8.07 -1.42 1.36
C LEU A 410 9.08 -2.51 1.01
N ALA A 411 10.35 -2.16 0.79
CA ALA A 411 11.43 -3.10 0.49
C ALA A 411 11.64 -4.12 1.61
N GLU A 412 11.68 -3.65 2.86
CA GLU A 412 11.80 -4.46 4.07
C GLU A 412 10.57 -5.35 4.31
N SER A 413 9.38 -4.91 3.88
CA SER A 413 8.12 -5.64 4.06
C SER A 413 7.89 -6.76 3.04
N LEU A 414 8.62 -6.78 1.90
CA LEU A 414 8.39 -7.77 0.84
C LEU A 414 8.62 -9.22 1.35
N PRO A 415 7.71 -10.17 1.05
CA PRO A 415 7.95 -11.59 1.30
C PRO A 415 9.25 -12.06 0.66
N VAL A 416 10.00 -12.89 1.39
CA VAL A 416 11.29 -13.44 0.93
C VAL A 416 11.13 -14.92 0.60
N ALA A 417 11.61 -15.33 -0.58
CA ALA A 417 11.51 -16.69 -1.10
C ALA A 417 11.92 -17.76 -0.09
N GLY A 418 10.95 -18.57 0.33
CA GLY A 418 11.17 -19.66 1.27
C GLY A 418 11.38 -19.26 2.73
N VAL A 419 11.27 -17.97 3.07
CA VAL A 419 11.59 -17.42 4.40
C VAL A 419 10.37 -16.78 5.05
N SER A 420 9.68 -15.86 4.38
CA SER A 420 8.65 -15.01 5.01
C SER A 420 7.39 -14.81 4.16
N GLY A 421 6.31 -14.37 4.80
CA GLY A 421 5.03 -14.03 4.17
C GLY A 421 4.47 -15.13 3.26
N THR A 422 3.80 -14.71 2.19
CA THR A 422 3.23 -15.60 1.15
C THR A 422 4.25 -16.42 0.35
N LEU A 423 5.56 -16.16 0.50
CA LEU A 423 6.63 -16.93 -0.13
C LEU A 423 7.30 -17.96 0.78
N SER A 424 7.01 -17.96 2.09
CA SER A 424 7.61 -18.84 3.10
C SER A 424 7.61 -20.34 2.72
N SER A 425 6.55 -20.82 2.06
CA SER A 425 6.40 -22.22 1.65
C SER A 425 6.69 -22.50 0.15
N ARG A 426 7.17 -21.50 -0.60
CA ARG A 426 7.52 -21.59 -2.03
C ARG A 426 9.03 -21.85 -2.23
N PHE A 427 9.46 -21.94 -3.48
CA PHE A 427 10.85 -22.19 -3.90
C PHE A 427 11.42 -23.48 -3.28
N LYS A 428 10.87 -24.63 -3.72
CA LYS A 428 11.27 -25.99 -3.30
C LYS A 428 11.95 -26.75 -4.44
N GLY A 429 12.60 -27.87 -4.12
CA GLY A 429 13.26 -28.72 -5.12
C GLY A 429 14.38 -27.96 -5.85
N ALA A 430 14.43 -28.06 -7.18
CA ALA A 430 15.40 -27.32 -7.99
C ALA A 430 15.34 -25.80 -7.78
N ASN A 431 14.14 -25.25 -7.52
CA ASN A 431 13.94 -23.81 -7.32
C ASN A 431 14.48 -23.32 -5.96
N ALA A 432 14.95 -24.23 -5.09
CA ALA A 432 15.49 -23.89 -3.77
C ALA A 432 16.76 -23.00 -3.84
N VAL A 433 17.45 -22.96 -4.98
CA VAL A 433 18.63 -22.10 -5.22
C VAL A 433 18.35 -20.60 -5.02
N ALA A 434 17.11 -20.17 -5.23
CA ALA A 434 16.69 -18.76 -5.12
C ALA A 434 16.07 -18.40 -3.75
N ARG A 435 16.09 -19.33 -2.77
CA ARG A 435 15.58 -19.07 -1.42
C ARG A 435 16.44 -18.03 -0.71
N GLY A 436 15.81 -17.08 -0.03
CA GLY A 436 16.51 -15.97 0.62
C GLY A 436 17.11 -14.93 -0.34
N LYS A 437 16.77 -15.00 -1.64
CA LYS A 437 17.34 -14.15 -2.70
C LYS A 437 16.31 -13.39 -3.53
N VAL A 438 15.06 -13.85 -3.53
CA VAL A 438 13.93 -13.17 -4.18
C VAL A 438 13.08 -12.49 -3.11
N HIS A 439 12.91 -11.18 -3.25
CA HIS A 439 12.06 -10.33 -2.40
C HIS A 439 10.90 -9.85 -3.26
N ALA A 440 9.72 -10.45 -3.10
CA ALA A 440 8.63 -10.24 -4.07
C ALA A 440 7.23 -10.37 -3.47
N LYS A 441 6.33 -9.54 -3.99
CA LYS A 441 4.89 -9.62 -3.69
C LYS A 441 4.25 -10.64 -4.64
N THR A 442 3.48 -11.56 -4.07
CA THR A 442 2.59 -12.45 -4.82
C THR A 442 1.26 -11.77 -5.14
N GLY A 443 0.70 -12.04 -6.32
CA GLY A 443 -0.71 -11.80 -6.62
C GLY A 443 -1.40 -13.07 -7.13
N TRP A 444 -2.70 -13.15 -6.86
CA TRP A 444 -3.60 -14.17 -7.37
C TRP A 444 -5.01 -13.60 -7.40
N ILE A 445 -5.71 -13.83 -8.50
CA ILE A 445 -7.16 -13.80 -8.71
C ILE A 445 -7.50 -14.95 -9.68
N ASP A 446 -8.78 -15.24 -9.93
CA ASP A 446 -9.15 -16.39 -10.79
C ASP A 446 -8.57 -16.32 -12.22
N SER A 447 -8.36 -15.12 -12.77
CA SER A 447 -7.81 -14.89 -14.11
C SER A 447 -6.29 -14.79 -14.18
N ALA A 448 -5.57 -14.63 -13.06
CA ALA A 448 -4.13 -14.37 -13.08
C ALA A 448 -3.40 -14.81 -11.80
N ASN A 449 -2.16 -15.27 -11.98
CA ASN A 449 -1.20 -15.50 -10.90
C ASN A 449 0.06 -14.68 -11.20
N THR A 450 0.54 -13.90 -10.24
CA THR A 450 1.60 -12.92 -10.47
C THR A 450 2.67 -12.94 -9.38
N LEU A 451 3.88 -12.51 -9.75
CA LEU A 451 4.99 -12.29 -8.84
C LEU A 451 5.80 -11.09 -9.33
N GLY A 452 5.99 -10.08 -8.48
CA GLY A 452 6.78 -8.88 -8.80
C GLY A 452 7.64 -8.44 -7.62
N GLY A 453 8.87 -8.02 -7.90
CA GLY A 453 9.87 -7.79 -6.85
C GLY A 453 11.28 -7.52 -7.36
N TYR A 454 12.26 -7.83 -6.52
CA TYR A 454 13.67 -7.81 -6.86
C TYR A 454 14.39 -9.11 -6.47
N ILE A 455 15.54 -9.36 -7.10
CA ILE A 455 16.34 -10.57 -6.95
C ILE A 455 17.80 -10.17 -6.71
N ASP A 456 18.39 -10.66 -5.63
CA ASP A 456 19.85 -10.72 -5.46
C ASP A 456 20.37 -11.93 -6.24
N ALA A 457 20.82 -11.74 -7.49
CA ALA A 457 21.19 -12.83 -8.38
C ALA A 457 22.48 -13.56 -7.96
N ALA A 458 22.71 -14.73 -8.55
CA ALA A 458 23.84 -15.60 -8.22
C ALA A 458 25.22 -14.99 -8.53
N ASP A 459 25.30 -14.07 -9.50
CA ASP A 459 26.51 -13.32 -9.87
C ASP A 459 26.69 -12.01 -9.07
N GLY A 460 25.74 -11.68 -8.18
CA GLY A 460 25.73 -10.45 -7.39
C GLY A 460 24.94 -9.30 -8.03
N THR A 461 24.42 -9.46 -9.25
CA THR A 461 23.59 -8.43 -9.89
C THR A 461 22.24 -8.30 -9.17
N ARG A 462 21.81 -7.06 -8.88
CA ARG A 462 20.46 -6.79 -8.38
C ARG A 462 19.52 -6.63 -9.57
N LEU A 463 18.59 -7.58 -9.74
CA LEU A 463 17.58 -7.54 -10.79
C LEU A 463 16.24 -7.07 -10.23
N THR A 464 15.43 -6.38 -11.03
CA THR A 464 14.01 -6.15 -10.76
C THR A 464 13.15 -6.85 -11.81
N PHE A 465 11.97 -7.30 -11.42
CA PHE A 465 11.13 -8.10 -12.30
C PHE A 465 9.64 -8.01 -11.97
N ALA A 466 8.84 -8.39 -12.96
CA ALA A 466 7.48 -8.89 -12.75
C ALA A 466 7.15 -9.99 -13.76
N PHE A 467 6.42 -10.99 -13.30
CA PHE A 467 6.02 -12.19 -14.05
C PHE A 467 4.54 -12.47 -13.79
N TYR A 468 3.74 -12.45 -14.85
CA TYR A 468 2.31 -12.73 -14.81
C TYR A 468 2.00 -13.99 -15.61
N ALA A 469 1.27 -14.90 -14.99
CA ALA A 469 0.71 -16.10 -15.60
C ALA A 469 -0.80 -15.91 -15.78
N ILE A 470 -1.22 -15.45 -16.96
CA ILE A 470 -2.61 -15.10 -17.27
C ILE A 470 -3.36 -16.34 -17.78
N GLY A 471 -4.61 -16.51 -17.33
CA GLY A 471 -5.47 -17.62 -17.71
C GLY A 471 -5.05 -19.00 -17.17
N SER A 472 -4.01 -19.06 -16.32
CA SER A 472 -3.50 -20.31 -15.76
C SER A 472 -4.04 -20.59 -14.35
N SER A 473 -4.36 -21.86 -14.09
CA SER A 473 -4.75 -22.30 -12.75
C SER A 473 -3.62 -22.09 -11.73
N ARG A 474 -3.97 -21.66 -10.52
CA ARG A 474 -3.00 -21.43 -9.42
C ARG A 474 -2.09 -22.63 -9.13
N ALA A 475 -2.60 -23.85 -9.27
CA ALA A 475 -1.83 -25.08 -9.06
C ALA A 475 -0.70 -25.26 -10.10
N ALA A 476 -0.91 -24.83 -11.35
CA ALA A 476 0.08 -24.90 -12.41
C ALA A 476 1.00 -23.66 -12.43
N ALA A 477 0.44 -22.47 -12.15
CA ALA A 477 1.16 -21.21 -12.22
C ALA A 477 2.22 -21.04 -11.12
N LEU A 478 1.91 -21.39 -9.85
CA LEU A 478 2.86 -21.18 -8.75
C LEU A 478 4.23 -21.87 -8.95
N PRO A 479 4.32 -23.18 -9.30
CA PRO A 479 5.61 -23.82 -9.53
C PRO A 479 6.32 -23.31 -10.80
N ALA A 480 5.57 -22.89 -11.83
CA ALA A 480 6.15 -22.33 -13.06
C ALA A 480 6.73 -20.93 -12.83
N LEU A 481 6.03 -20.08 -12.07
CA LEU A 481 6.51 -18.78 -11.60
C LEU A 481 7.76 -18.92 -10.71
N ASP A 482 7.78 -19.90 -9.80
CA ASP A 482 9.00 -20.20 -9.01
C ASP A 482 10.17 -20.61 -9.92
N ALA A 483 9.91 -21.37 -10.99
CA ALA A 483 10.94 -21.89 -11.89
C ALA A 483 11.55 -20.79 -12.79
N VAL A 484 10.73 -19.96 -13.44
CA VAL A 484 11.24 -18.83 -14.25
C VAL A 484 11.97 -17.80 -13.38
N THR A 485 11.54 -17.60 -12.14
CA THR A 485 12.24 -16.72 -11.17
C THR A 485 13.56 -17.33 -10.71
N ALA A 486 13.63 -18.63 -10.44
CA ALA A 486 14.88 -19.31 -10.08
C ALA A 486 15.87 -19.38 -11.26
N ALA A 487 15.39 -19.50 -12.50
CA ALA A 487 16.20 -19.39 -13.70
C ALA A 487 16.76 -17.97 -13.87
N THR A 488 15.92 -16.94 -13.64
CA THR A 488 16.34 -15.52 -13.65
C THR A 488 17.43 -15.24 -12.61
N TYR A 489 17.25 -15.71 -11.37
CA TYR A 489 18.28 -15.68 -10.33
C TYR A 489 19.61 -16.32 -10.75
N SER A 490 19.54 -17.43 -11.50
CA SER A 490 20.72 -18.18 -11.94
C SER A 490 21.43 -17.53 -13.14
N CYS A 491 20.70 -16.81 -14.00
CA CYS A 491 21.29 -16.07 -15.13
C CYS A 491 21.92 -14.74 -14.73
N GLY A 492 21.38 -14.05 -13.73
CA GLY A 492 21.90 -12.75 -13.28
C GLY A 492 21.98 -11.70 -14.39
N GLY A 493 23.03 -10.87 -14.35
CA GLY A 493 23.32 -9.87 -15.40
C GLY A 493 23.67 -10.49 -16.77
N SER A 494 23.96 -11.79 -16.82
CA SER A 494 24.19 -12.52 -18.09
C SER A 494 22.89 -12.92 -18.80
N LEU A 495 21.72 -12.56 -18.26
CA LEU A 495 20.41 -12.80 -18.86
C LEU A 495 20.24 -12.03 -20.18
N THR A 496 19.83 -12.71 -21.25
CA THR A 496 19.43 -12.12 -22.53
C THR A 496 18.03 -12.55 -22.95
N SER A 497 17.31 -11.64 -23.61
CA SER A 497 16.21 -11.98 -24.51
C SER A 497 16.79 -12.62 -25.77
N SER A 498 16.26 -13.78 -26.16
CA SER A 498 16.59 -14.43 -27.44
C SER A 498 15.80 -13.82 -28.60
#